data_AF-A0A2E1DLF8-F1
#
_entry.id   AF-A0A2E1DLF8-F1
#
_cell.length_a   1.000
_cell.length_b   1.000
_cell.length_c   1.000
_cell.angle_alpha   90.00
_cell.angle_beta   90.00
_cell.angle_gamma   90.00
#
_symmetry.space_group_name_H-M   'P 1'
#
loop_
_entity.id
_entity.type
_entity.pdbx_description
1 polymer ?
#
loop_
_entity_poly.entity_id
_entity_poly.type
_entity_poly.pdbx_seq_one_letter_code
_entity_poly.pdbx_strand_id
1 'polypeptide(L)'
;NAPHVQGEVKIFSQEVSRNGTSLIGEPKAIFGANVTGSNIIENPDMLYFRDDLYLVFSAGWWEDETYYIGAAACDSVQSDCVLADFDAGSGTYLNKPVVGPGGASVIDNGQETLVIFHLWIGGTAGNGGTRKAVVITVEELVKLAN
;
A
#
# COMPACT_ATOMS: atom_id res chain seq x y z
N ASN A 1 -0.40 -3.41 -14.79
CA ASN A 1 -1.12 -4.26 -13.80
C ASN A 1 -1.00 -5.67 -14.32
N ALA A 2 -0.34 -6.56 -13.57
CA ALA A 2 0.62 -7.50 -14.16
C ALA A 2 0.18 -8.98 -14.12
N PRO A 3 -0.76 -9.44 -14.96
CA PRO A 3 -0.96 -10.86 -15.20
C PRO A 3 0.18 -11.47 -16.07
N HIS A 4 1.28 -10.74 -16.27
CA HIS A 4 2.36 -11.08 -17.20
C HIS A 4 3.70 -11.40 -16.54
N VAL A 5 3.80 -11.35 -15.20
CA VAL A 5 5.06 -11.70 -14.54
C VAL A 5 5.16 -13.22 -14.42
N GLN A 6 6.04 -13.84 -15.20
CA GLN A 6 6.50 -15.20 -14.93
C GLN A 6 7.48 -15.16 -13.75
N GLY A 7 6.97 -14.96 -12.53
CA GLY A 7 7.78 -14.80 -11.33
C GLY A 7 7.05 -14.08 -10.20
N GLU A 8 7.76 -13.92 -9.08
CA GLU A 8 7.26 -13.21 -7.91
C GLU A 8 7.17 -11.69 -8.16
N VAL A 9 6.04 -11.08 -7.80
CA VAL A 9 5.89 -9.61 -7.81
C VAL A 9 6.64 -9.02 -6.61
N LYS A 10 7.47 -8.01 -6.87
CA LYS A 10 8.33 -7.37 -5.87
C LYS A 10 8.26 -5.85 -5.94
N ILE A 11 8.44 -5.21 -4.79
CA ILE A 11 8.70 -3.78 -4.67
C ILE A 11 10.22 -3.58 -4.61
N PHE A 12 10.71 -2.62 -5.39
CA PHE A 12 12.12 -2.27 -5.50
C PHE A 12 12.36 -0.86 -4.99
N SER A 13 13.55 -0.63 -4.42
CA SER A 13 14.06 0.69 -4.03
C SER A 13 15.38 0.96 -4.73
N GLN A 14 15.53 2.17 -5.26
CA GLN A 14 16.74 2.63 -5.92
C GLN A 14 16.88 4.14 -5.71
N GLU A 15 18.10 4.59 -5.44
CA GLU A 15 18.38 6.00 -5.32
C GLU A 15 18.19 6.70 -6.67
N VAL A 16 17.53 7.86 -6.63
CA VAL A 16 17.40 8.76 -7.77
C VAL A 16 18.42 9.88 -7.60
N SER A 17 19.06 10.27 -8.70
CA SER A 17 19.96 11.43 -8.72
C SER A 17 19.27 12.67 -8.17
N ARG A 18 20.05 13.59 -7.61
CA ARG A 18 19.54 14.81 -6.97
C ARG A 18 18.60 15.65 -7.86
N ASN A 19 18.73 15.56 -9.18
CA ASN A 19 17.86 16.27 -10.14
C ASN A 19 16.59 15.47 -10.53
N GLY A 20 16.41 14.26 -10.02
CA GLY A 20 15.22 13.45 -10.25
C GLY A 20 15.18 12.70 -11.59
N THR A 21 16.25 12.71 -12.40
CA THR A 21 16.18 12.27 -13.80
C THR A 21 16.99 11.01 -14.13
N SER A 22 17.75 10.47 -13.19
CA SER A 22 18.54 9.24 -13.41
C SER A 22 18.59 8.37 -12.16
N LEU A 23 18.77 7.07 -12.37
CA LEU A 23 18.91 6.09 -11.30
C LEU A 23 20.38 5.92 -10.94
N ILE A 24 20.67 5.80 -9.64
CA ILE A 24 22.02 5.59 -9.10
C ILE A 24 22.13 4.14 -8.60
N GLY A 25 23.23 3.47 -8.93
CA GLY A 25 23.47 2.07 -8.53
C GLY A 25 22.53 1.08 -9.22
N GLU A 26 22.24 -0.03 -8.55
CA GLU A 26 21.32 -1.07 -9.01
C GLU A 26 20.04 -1.09 -8.16
N PRO A 27 18.87 -1.42 -8.75
CA PRO A 27 17.64 -1.56 -7.98
C PRO A 27 17.74 -2.73 -7.02
N LYS A 28 17.32 -2.52 -5.76
CA LYS A 28 17.23 -3.58 -4.76
C LYS A 28 15.78 -3.95 -4.51
N ALA A 29 15.45 -5.24 -4.59
CA ALA A 29 14.16 -5.73 -4.13
C ALA A 29 14.11 -5.64 -2.60
N ILE A 30 13.10 -4.95 -2.06
CA ILE A 30 12.96 -4.71 -0.61
C ILE A 30 11.75 -5.43 -0.01
N PHE A 31 10.77 -5.82 -0.82
CA PHE A 31 9.57 -6.54 -0.36
C PHE A 31 8.97 -7.38 -1.48
N GLY A 32 8.34 -8.51 -1.14
CA GLY A 32 7.84 -9.51 -2.08
C GLY A 32 6.41 -9.94 -1.78
N ALA A 33 5.64 -10.28 -2.81
CA ALA A 33 4.25 -10.72 -2.65
C ALA A 33 4.13 -12.07 -1.92
N ASN A 34 5.19 -12.88 -1.93
CA ASN A 34 5.20 -14.22 -1.34
C ASN A 34 4.88 -14.24 0.18
N VAL A 35 5.22 -13.18 0.91
CA VAL A 35 4.97 -13.10 2.36
C VAL A 35 3.56 -12.60 2.69
N THR A 36 2.83 -12.01 1.74
CA THR A 36 1.48 -11.45 1.97
C THR A 36 0.36 -12.46 1.70
N GLY A 37 0.68 -13.60 1.10
CA GLY A 37 -0.32 -14.55 0.60
C GLY A 37 -1.10 -14.07 -0.63
N SER A 38 -0.80 -12.89 -1.16
CA SER A 38 -1.40 -12.33 -2.38
C SER A 38 -0.48 -12.53 -3.58
N ASN A 39 -1.06 -12.61 -4.79
CA ASN A 39 -0.27 -12.74 -6.01
C ASN A 39 0.34 -11.40 -6.47
N ILE A 40 -0.24 -10.28 -6.03
CA ILE A 40 0.15 -8.93 -6.44
C ILE A 40 0.32 -8.06 -5.19
N ILE A 41 1.39 -7.29 -5.24
CA ILE A 41 1.65 -6.11 -4.40
C ILE A 41 2.00 -4.95 -5.34
N GLU A 42 1.57 -3.74 -5.01
CA GLU A 42 1.80 -2.55 -5.84
C GLU A 42 1.68 -1.26 -5.03
N ASN A 43 1.86 -0.13 -5.72
CA ASN A 43 1.72 1.23 -5.18
C ASN A 43 2.46 1.44 -3.84
N PRO A 44 3.79 1.29 -3.83
CA PRO A 44 4.59 1.53 -2.63
C PRO A 44 4.57 3.00 -2.24
N ASP A 45 4.42 3.27 -0.95
CA ASP A 45 4.72 4.56 -0.34
C ASP A 45 5.49 4.34 0.97
N MET A 46 6.44 5.21 1.29
CA MET A 46 7.35 5.00 2.41
C MET A 46 7.30 6.18 3.37
N LEU A 47 7.06 5.91 4.65
CA LEU A 47 6.93 6.94 5.68
C LEU A 47 7.69 6.59 6.96
N TYR A 48 8.09 7.63 7.68
CA TYR A 48 8.41 7.50 9.09
C TYR A 48 7.13 7.71 9.91
N PHE A 49 6.84 6.76 10.80
CA PHE A 49 5.75 6.87 11.78
C PHE A 49 6.28 6.48 13.15
N ARG A 50 6.25 7.44 14.10
CA ARG A 50 6.78 7.25 15.46
C ARG A 50 8.22 6.69 15.49
N ASP A 51 9.08 7.29 14.68
CA ASP A 51 10.51 6.95 14.50
C ASP A 51 10.81 5.64 13.74
N ASP A 52 9.79 4.83 13.43
CA ASP A 52 9.93 3.61 12.64
C ASP A 52 9.63 3.89 11.15
N LEU A 53 10.38 3.23 10.25
CA LEU A 53 10.19 3.35 8.81
C LEU A 53 9.27 2.22 8.32
N TYR A 54 8.21 2.60 7.63
CA TYR A 54 7.24 1.68 7.05
C TYR A 54 7.15 1.85 5.54
N LEU A 55 7.09 0.72 4.84
CA LEU A 55 6.59 0.59 3.48
C LEU A 55 5.09 0.28 3.54
N VAL A 56 4.26 1.23 3.12
CA VAL A 56 2.84 1.00 2.84
C VAL A 56 2.70 0.53 1.40
N PHE A 57 1.85 -0.48 1.18
CA PHE A 57 1.61 -1.05 -0.13
C PHE A 57 0.14 -1.41 -0.30
N SER A 58 -0.27 -1.69 -1.53
CA SER A 58 -1.55 -2.34 -1.80
C SER A 58 -1.32 -3.77 -2.26
N ALA A 59 -2.20 -4.69 -1.86
CA ALA A 59 -2.13 -6.10 -2.22
C ALA A 59 -3.51 -6.63 -2.59
N GLY A 60 -3.56 -7.83 -3.18
CA GLY A 60 -4.77 -8.40 -3.77
C GLY A 60 -5.03 -7.91 -5.20
N TRP A 61 -6.22 -8.14 -5.72
CA TRP A 61 -6.58 -7.75 -7.09
C TRP A 61 -7.35 -6.43 -7.11
N TRP A 62 -6.80 -5.45 -7.84
CA TRP A 62 -7.35 -4.10 -7.84
C TRP A 62 -8.81 -4.02 -8.28
N GLU A 63 -9.32 -4.95 -9.10
CA GLU A 63 -10.67 -4.95 -9.67
C GLU A 63 -11.75 -5.50 -8.75
N ASP A 64 -11.39 -6.07 -7.60
CA ASP A 64 -12.32 -6.73 -6.70
C ASP A 64 -12.13 -6.34 -5.21
N GLU A 65 -12.90 -6.99 -4.34
CA GLU A 65 -12.89 -6.75 -2.90
C GLU A 65 -11.66 -7.30 -2.16
N THR A 66 -10.82 -8.09 -2.83
CA THR A 66 -9.58 -8.61 -2.25
C THR A 66 -8.49 -7.54 -2.18
N TYR A 67 -8.67 -6.38 -2.79
CA TYR A 67 -7.71 -5.29 -2.70
C TYR A 67 -7.66 -4.71 -1.28
N TYR A 68 -6.46 -4.59 -0.72
CA TYR A 68 -6.26 -4.07 0.63
C TYR A 68 -4.99 -3.24 0.76
N ILE A 69 -4.90 -2.45 1.83
CA ILE A 69 -3.71 -1.69 2.21
C ILE A 69 -2.95 -2.49 3.27
N GLY A 70 -1.68 -2.80 2.99
CA GLY A 70 -0.77 -3.45 3.94
C GLY A 70 0.40 -2.55 4.33
N ALA A 71 1.17 -2.99 5.32
CA ALA A 71 2.39 -2.32 5.77
C ALA A 71 3.52 -3.33 6.02
N ALA A 72 4.76 -2.91 5.81
CA ALA A 72 5.97 -3.65 6.16
C ALA A 72 6.96 -2.73 6.87
N ALA A 73 7.58 -3.19 7.96
CA ALA A 73 8.61 -2.45 8.69
C ALA A 73 9.97 -2.61 8.00
N CYS A 74 10.74 -1.53 7.93
CA CYS A 74 12.06 -1.50 7.29
C CYS A 74 13.07 -0.81 8.22
N ASP A 75 14.31 -1.28 8.27
CA ASP A 75 15.39 -0.59 9.01
C ASP A 75 15.94 0.63 8.24
N SER A 76 15.83 0.62 6.91
CA SER A 76 16.22 1.72 6.02
C SER A 76 15.48 1.64 4.68
N VAL A 77 15.59 2.71 3.88
CA VAL A 77 14.96 2.82 2.56
C VAL A 77 15.41 1.76 1.55
N GLN A 78 16.51 1.05 1.82
CA GLN A 78 17.04 -0.04 1.00
C GLN A 78 17.23 -1.33 1.81
N SER A 79 16.74 -1.45 3.04
CA SER A 79 16.76 -2.75 3.75
C SER A 79 15.67 -3.67 3.21
N ASP A 80 15.79 -4.96 3.50
CA ASP A 80 14.66 -5.88 3.29
C ASP A 80 13.60 -5.54 4.34
N CYS A 81 12.35 -5.35 3.91
CA CYS A 81 11.24 -5.02 4.78
C CYS A 81 10.52 -6.29 5.24
N VAL A 82 10.01 -6.27 6.46
CA VAL A 82 9.29 -7.38 7.10
C VAL A 82 7.82 -7.04 7.19
N LEU A 83 6.94 -7.93 6.72
CA LEU A 83 5.49 -7.74 6.78
C LEU A 83 5.07 -7.42 8.22
N ALA A 84 4.34 -6.32 8.39
CA ALA A 84 3.74 -5.94 9.67
C ALA A 84 2.39 -6.66 9.84
N ASP A 85 1.97 -6.86 11.09
CA ASP A 85 0.63 -7.36 11.42
C ASP A 85 -0.39 -6.22 11.25
N PHE A 86 -0.66 -5.87 9.99
CA PHE A 86 -1.55 -4.80 9.58
C PHE A 86 -2.11 -5.06 8.17
N ASP A 87 -3.44 -5.14 8.08
CA ASP A 87 -4.20 -5.27 6.84
C ASP A 87 -5.49 -4.46 6.96
N ALA A 88 -5.59 -3.38 6.18
CA ALA A 88 -6.79 -2.60 6.00
C ALA A 88 -7.51 -3.06 4.73
N GLY A 89 -8.33 -4.11 4.85
CA GLY A 89 -9.09 -4.74 3.76
C GLY A 89 -10.57 -4.37 3.70
N SER A 90 -11.32 -5.11 2.87
CA SER A 90 -12.78 -4.94 2.76
C SER A 90 -13.52 -5.27 4.05
N GLY A 91 -14.58 -4.52 4.34
CA GLY A 91 -15.34 -4.67 5.58
C GLY A 91 -16.38 -3.58 5.76
N THR A 92 -16.59 -3.17 7.02
CA THR A 92 -17.52 -2.09 7.37
C THR A 92 -16.85 -1.12 8.35
N TYR A 93 -16.85 0.17 8.02
CA TYR A 93 -16.35 1.22 8.90
C TYR A 93 -17.44 2.27 9.11
N LEU A 94 -17.74 2.62 10.37
CA LEU A 94 -18.82 3.56 10.74
C LEU A 94 -20.17 3.26 10.05
N ASN A 95 -20.55 1.98 10.01
CA ASN A 95 -21.76 1.48 9.34
C ASN A 95 -21.81 1.74 7.82
N LYS A 96 -20.66 1.94 7.18
CA LYS A 96 -20.54 2.09 5.73
C LYS A 96 -19.67 0.98 5.16
N PRO A 97 -20.05 0.39 4.01
CA PRO A 97 -19.22 -0.61 3.36
C PRO A 97 -17.90 0.01 2.91
N VAL A 98 -16.81 -0.70 3.20
CA VAL A 98 -15.48 -0.44 2.65
C VAL A 98 -15.17 -1.62 1.75
N VAL A 99 -14.93 -1.36 0.46
CA VAL A 99 -14.71 -2.43 -0.52
C VAL A 99 -13.47 -2.10 -1.33
N GLY A 100 -12.51 -3.02 -1.31
CA GLY A 100 -11.24 -2.93 -2.03
C GLY A 100 -10.44 -1.66 -1.71
N PRO A 101 -10.21 -1.29 -0.43
CA PRO A 101 -9.39 -0.13 -0.11
C PRO A 101 -7.96 -0.31 -0.62
N GLY A 102 -7.38 0.71 -1.24
CA GLY A 102 -6.00 0.63 -1.73
C GLY A 102 -5.54 1.84 -2.52
N GLY A 103 -4.37 1.73 -3.14
CA GLY A 103 -3.69 2.84 -3.80
C GLY A 103 -3.33 3.95 -2.82
N ALA A 104 -2.87 3.58 -1.63
CA ALA A 104 -2.62 4.52 -0.55
C ALA A 104 -1.44 5.47 -0.86
N SER A 105 -1.59 6.72 -0.45
CA SER A 105 -0.49 7.68 -0.30
C SER A 105 -0.57 8.27 1.10
N VAL A 106 0.59 8.50 1.70
CA VAL A 106 0.69 8.97 3.08
C VAL A 106 1.34 10.34 3.12
N ILE A 107 0.73 11.26 3.87
CA ILE A 107 1.19 12.64 4.00
C ILE A 107 1.31 12.95 5.48
N ASP A 108 2.54 13.20 5.93
CA ASP A 108 2.78 13.86 7.21
C ASP A 108 2.84 15.37 7.00
N ASN A 109 1.93 16.11 7.63
CA ASN A 109 1.88 17.57 7.57
C ASN A 109 2.50 18.25 8.80
N GLY A 110 3.11 17.48 9.70
CA GLY A 110 3.71 17.94 10.97
C GLY A 110 2.73 18.10 12.13
N GLN A 111 1.42 17.90 11.90
CA GLN A 111 0.38 17.88 12.94
C GLN A 111 -0.26 16.50 13.05
N GLU A 112 -0.48 15.87 11.89
CA GLU A 112 -1.08 14.55 11.75
C GLU A 112 -0.51 13.85 10.52
N THR A 113 -0.56 12.53 10.55
CA THR A 113 -0.27 11.70 9.38
C THR A 113 -1.59 11.30 8.73
N LEU A 114 -1.81 11.78 7.50
CA LEU A 114 -2.99 11.50 6.70
C LEU A 114 -2.71 10.36 5.73
N VAL A 115 -3.71 9.48 5.56
CA VAL A 115 -3.71 8.45 4.51
C VAL A 115 -4.80 8.77 3.52
N ILE A 116 -4.41 8.86 2.25
CA ILE A 116 -5.30 9.07 1.11
C ILE A 116 -5.34 7.75 0.35
N PHE A 117 -6.52 7.18 0.17
CA PHE A 117 -6.69 5.93 -0.58
C PHE A 117 -8.02 5.93 -1.31
N HIS A 118 -8.22 4.96 -2.19
CA HIS A 118 -9.51 4.76 -2.84
C HIS A 118 -10.28 3.60 -2.25
N LEU A 119 -11.60 3.60 -2.39
CA LEU A 119 -12.44 2.41 -2.26
C LEU A 119 -13.50 2.36 -3.37
N TRP A 120 -14.12 1.20 -3.57
CA TRP A 120 -15.17 0.99 -4.54
C TRP A 120 -16.54 1.48 -4.05
N ILE A 121 -17.27 2.19 -4.90
CA ILE A 121 -18.66 2.60 -4.66
C ILE A 121 -19.60 1.54 -5.26
N GLY A 122 -20.51 1.01 -4.45
CA GLY A 122 -21.51 0.05 -4.91
C GLY A 122 -20.98 -1.37 -5.18
N GLY A 123 -19.76 -1.66 -4.71
CA GLY A 123 -19.08 -2.95 -4.90
C GLY A 123 -18.23 -2.99 -6.17
N THR A 124 -17.74 -4.19 -6.50
CA THR A 124 -16.91 -4.43 -7.68
C THR A 124 -17.66 -5.30 -8.69
N ALA A 125 -17.64 -4.93 -9.98
CA ALA A 125 -18.24 -5.75 -11.03
C ALA A 125 -17.27 -6.81 -11.61
N GLY A 126 -16.14 -7.06 -10.93
CA GLY A 126 -15.08 -7.97 -11.42
C GLY A 126 -14.29 -7.41 -12.61
N ASN A 127 -14.55 -6.16 -13.01
CA ASN A 127 -13.82 -5.38 -13.99
C ASN A 127 -13.53 -3.95 -13.45
N GLY A 128 -13.57 -3.80 -12.12
CA GLY A 128 -13.58 -2.52 -11.43
C GLY A 128 -14.97 -1.89 -11.30
N GLY A 129 -15.02 -0.55 -11.35
CA GLY A 129 -16.21 0.25 -11.03
C GLY A 129 -15.91 1.74 -10.85
N THR A 130 -16.74 2.44 -10.07
CA THR A 130 -16.45 3.84 -9.66
C THR A 130 -15.68 3.84 -8.34
N ARG A 131 -14.54 4.54 -8.30
CA ARG A 131 -13.75 4.73 -7.09
C ARG A 131 -14.08 6.05 -6.40
N LYS A 132 -14.04 6.06 -5.08
CA LYS A 132 -14.08 7.28 -4.25
C LYS A 132 -12.75 7.44 -3.54
N ALA A 133 -12.17 8.64 -3.58
CA ALA A 133 -11.06 9.01 -2.72
C ALA A 133 -11.53 9.23 -1.27
N VAL A 134 -10.79 8.69 -0.33
CA VAL A 134 -10.98 8.78 1.12
C VAL A 134 -9.72 9.38 1.71
N VAL A 135 -9.89 10.28 2.68
CA VAL A 135 -8.81 10.88 3.46
C VAL A 135 -9.18 10.70 4.92
N ILE A 136 -8.30 10.06 5.68
CA ILE A 136 -8.43 9.80 7.12
C ILE A 136 -7.06 9.92 7.79
N THR A 137 -6.99 9.94 9.11
CA THR A 137 -5.70 9.85 9.81
C THR A 137 -5.18 8.40 9.83
N VAL A 138 -3.87 8.21 10.05
CA VAL A 138 -3.28 6.88 10.26
C VAL A 138 -3.98 6.14 11.40
N GLU A 139 -4.32 6.82 12.50
CA GLU A 139 -5.03 6.21 13.63
C GLU A 139 -6.43 5.72 13.25
N GLU A 140 -7.12 6.40 12.34
CA GLU A 140 -8.39 5.95 11.80
C GLU A 140 -8.22 4.75 10.87
N LEU A 141 -7.14 4.72 10.07
CA LEU A 141 -6.83 3.57 9.24
C LEU A 141 -6.53 2.32 10.09
N VAL A 142 -5.80 2.45 11.20
CA VAL A 142 -5.59 1.34 12.15
C VAL A 142 -6.92 0.81 12.70
N LYS A 143 -7.91 1.68 12.91
CA LYS A 143 -9.26 1.24 13.33
C LYS A 143 -10.06 0.58 12.20
N LEU A 144 -9.73 0.83 10.94
CA LEU A 144 -10.34 0.16 9.79
C LEU A 144 -9.78 -1.26 9.63
N ALA A 145 -8.52 -1.47 10.00
CA ALA A 145 -7.82 -2.76 9.95
C ALA A 145 -8.20 -3.75 11.06
N ASN A 146 -8.93 -3.32 12.10
CA ASN A 146 -9.36 -4.14 13.24
C ASN A 146 -10.88 -4.28 13.29
#